data_AF-A0A9D8GTJ5-F1
#
_entry.id   AF-A0A9D8GTJ5-F1
#
_cell.length_a   1.000
_cell.length_b   1.000
_cell.length_c   1.000
_cell.angle_alpha   90.00
_cell.angle_beta   90.00
_cell.angle_gamma   90.00
#
_symmetry.space_group_name_H-M   'P 1'
#
loop_
_entity.id
_entity.type
_entity.pdbx_description
1 polymer ?
#
loop_
_entity_poly.entity_id
_entity_poly.type
_entity_poly.pdbx_seq_one_letter_code
_entity_poly.pdbx_strand_id
1 'polypeptide(L)' 'MERVPMTAEGLKGLEDELKQLKSVERPAIIKAIAAAREHGDLSENAEYTSARERQGFIEGRIA' A
#
# COMPACT_ATOMS: atom_id res chain seq x y z
N MET A 1 15.08 21.15 3.62
CA MET A 1 13.66 20.72 3.66
C MET A 1 12.82 21.95 3.91
N GLU A 2 11.95 22.28 2.96
CA GLU A 2 10.98 23.36 3.10
C GLU A 2 9.87 22.89 4.04
N ARG A 3 9.46 23.72 5.01
CA ARG A 3 8.36 23.37 5.92
C ARG A 3 7.04 23.76 5.28
N VAL A 4 6.22 22.78 4.95
CA VAL A 4 4.86 23.02 4.46
C VAL A 4 3.97 23.37 5.65
N PRO A 5 3.33 24.55 5.68
CA PRO A 5 2.40 24.89 6.74
C PRO A 5 1.21 23.92 6.71
N MET A 6 0.85 23.39 7.88
CA MET A 6 -0.19 22.38 8.02
C MET A 6 -0.99 22.60 9.30
N THR A 7 -2.28 22.30 9.26
CA THR A 7 -3.13 22.28 10.46
C THR A 7 -2.80 21.06 11.31
N ALA A 8 -3.04 21.15 12.62
CA ALA A 8 -2.84 20.01 13.53
C ALA A 8 -3.71 18.81 13.15
N GLU A 9 -4.94 19.06 12.70
CA GLU A 9 -5.87 18.03 12.21
C GLU A 9 -5.36 17.37 10.93
N GLY A 10 -4.87 18.15 9.97
CA GLY A 10 -4.30 17.63 8.72
C GLY A 10 -3.06 16.78 8.97
N LEU A 11 -2.18 17.22 9.87
CA LEU A 11 -1.00 16.44 10.26
C LEU A 11 -1.42 15.10 10.86
N LYS A 12 -2.35 15.11 11.83
CA LYS A 12 -2.83 13.89 12.47
C LYS A 12 -3.45 12.92 11.46
N GLY A 13 -4.25 13.44 10.52
CA GLY A 13 -4.84 12.62 9.46
C GLY A 13 -3.80 11.93 8.59
N LEU A 14 -2.74 12.65 8.19
CA LEU A 14 -1.64 12.09 7.41
C LEU A 14 -0.83 11.06 8.21
N GLU A 15 -0.61 11.31 9.51
CA GLU A 15 0.08 10.36 10.40
C GLU A 15 -0.73 9.06 10.57
N ASP A 16 -2.04 9.18 10.77
CA ASP A 16 -2.96 8.05 10.90
C ASP A 16 -3.04 7.25 9.59
N GLU A 17 -3.16 7.94 8.44
CA GLU A 17 -3.11 7.31 7.11
C GLU A 17 -1.78 6.59 6.89
N LEU A 18 -0.65 7.24 7.14
CA LEU A 18 0.68 6.66 6.98
C LEU A 18 0.86 5.42 7.86
N LYS A 19 0.36 5.47 9.10
CA LYS A 19 0.39 4.34 10.02
C LYS A 19 -0.44 3.17 9.49
N GLN A 20 -1.65 3.42 9.00
CA GLN A 20 -2.51 2.38 8.41
C GLN A 20 -1.83 1.74 7.19
N LEU A 21 -1.33 2.55 6.26
CA LEU A 21 -0.67 2.09 5.05
C LEU A 21 0.54 1.20 5.36
N LYS A 22 1.39 1.60 6.31
CA LYS A 22 2.61 0.87 6.66
C LYS A 22 2.36 -0.39 7.50
N SER A 23 1.45 -0.32 8.47
CA SER A 23 1.30 -1.37 9.49
C SER A 23 0.25 -2.42 9.14
N VAL A 24 -0.73 -2.07 8.28
CA VAL A 24 -1.84 -2.95 7.94
C VAL A 24 -1.82 -3.29 6.45
N GLU A 25 -1.93 -2.28 5.59
CA GLU A 25 -2.17 -2.49 4.16
C GLU A 25 -0.96 -3.11 3.45
N ARG A 26 0.24 -2.55 3.65
CA ARG A 26 1.47 -3.06 3.02
C ARG A 26 1.72 -4.55 3.37
N PRO A 27 1.67 -4.98 4.65
CA PRO A 27 1.76 -6.40 4.98
C PRO A 27 0.65 -7.27 4.37
N ALA A 28 -0.59 -6.77 4.32
CA ALA A 28 -1.72 -7.49 3.73
C ALA A 28 -1.52 -7.75 2.23
N ILE A 29 -1.06 -6.73 1.49
CA ILE A 29 -0.77 -6.86 0.06
C ILE A 29 0.37 -7.83 -0.20
N ILE A 30 1.44 -7.79 0.60
CA ILE A 30 2.56 -8.75 0.49
C ILE A 30 2.05 -10.18 0.64
N LYS A 31 1.17 -10.43 1.62
CA LYS A 31 0.54 -11.74 1.82
C LYS A 31 -0.35 -12.14 0.63
N ALA A 32 -1.14 -11.23 0.10
CA ALA A 32 -2.00 -11.48 -1.06
C ALA A 32 -1.17 -11.85 -2.31
N ILE A 33 -0.07 -11.13 -2.56
CA ILE A 33 0.86 -11.44 -3.66
C ILE A 33 1.51 -12.81 -3.44
N ALA A 34 1.93 -13.12 -2.21
CA ALA A 34 2.53 -14.41 -1.89
C ALA A 34 1.55 -15.57 -2.13
N ALA A 35 0.31 -15.44 -1.65
CA ALA A 35 -0.74 -16.43 -1.88
C ALA A 35 -1.03 -16.59 -3.39
N ALA A 36 -1.18 -15.48 -4.12
CA ALA A 36 -1.44 -15.51 -5.56
C ALA A 36 -0.32 -16.21 -6.35
N ARG A 37 0.94 -16.13 -5.89
CA ARG A 37 2.09 -16.83 -6.49
C ARG A 37 2.04 -18.35 -6.35
N GLU A 38 1.33 -18.87 -5.35
CA GLU A 38 1.19 -20.33 -5.17
C GLU A 38 0.22 -20.95 -6.17
N HIS A 39 -0.62 -20.14 -6.83
CA HIS A 39 -1.63 -20.62 -7.78
C HIS A 39 -1.11 -20.90 -9.20
N GLY A 40 0.20 -20.84 -9.42
CA GLY A 40 0.82 -21.25 -10.69
C GLY A 40 0.93 -20.11 -11.70
N ASP A 41 0.12 -20.12 -12.76
CA ASP A 41 0.26 -19.15 -13.85
C ASP A 41 -0.13 -17.74 -13.41
N LEU A 42 0.88 -16.89 -13.24
CA LEU A 42 0.72 -15.50 -12.82
C LEU A 42 0.20 -14.59 -13.92
N SER A 43 0.34 -14.99 -15.19
CA SER A 43 -0.04 -14.15 -16.33
C SER A 43 -1.55 -14.08 -16.53
N GLU A 44 -2.28 -15.12 -16.13
CA GLU A 44 -3.74 -15.16 -16.15
C GLU A 44 -4.36 -14.92 -14.75
N ASN A 45 -3.54 -14.83 -13.70
CA ASN A 45 -4.00 -14.63 -12.33
C ASN A 45 -4.42 -13.17 -12.09
N ALA A 46 -5.74 -12.96 -12.08
CA ALA A 46 -6.35 -11.66 -11.85
C ALA A 46 -6.07 -11.12 -10.44
N GLU A 47 -6.02 -11.98 -9.42
CA GLU A 47 -5.68 -11.60 -8.04
C GLU A 47 -4.24 -11.10 -7.92
N TYR A 48 -3.29 -11.74 -8.60
CA TYR A 48 -1.88 -11.34 -8.62
C TYR A 48 -1.72 -9.96 -9.25
N THR A 49 -2.32 -9.76 -10.43
CA THR A 49 -2.27 -8.47 -11.14
C THR A 49 -2.86 -7.36 -10.29
N SER A 50 -4.06 -7.58 -9.75
CA SER A 50 -4.75 -6.63 -8.87
C SER A 50 -3.93 -6.29 -7.62
N ALA A 51 -3.31 -7.30 -6.99
CA ALA A 51 -2.47 -7.09 -5.81
C ALA A 51 -1.19 -6.30 -6.14
N ARG A 52 -0.60 -6.49 -7.32
CA ARG A 52 0.57 -5.74 -7.80
C ARG A 52 0.24 -4.28 -8.11
N GLU A 53 -0.91 -4.01 -8.73
CA GLU A 53 -1.37 -2.64 -8.96
C GLU A 53 -1.62 -1.92 -7.64
N ARG A 54 -2.31 -2.57 -6.69
CA ARG A 54 -2.54 -2.01 -5.36
C ARG A 54 -1.24 -1.75 -4.61
N GLN A 55 -0.25 -2.64 -4.74
CA GLN A 55 1.09 -2.41 -4.18
C GLN A 55 1.71 -1.12 -4.72
N GLY A 56 1.70 -0.92 -6.05
CA GLY A 56 2.25 0.29 -6.67
C GLY A 56 1.57 1.56 -6.17
N PHE A 57 0.25 1.54 -6.05
CA PHE A 57 -0.51 2.67 -5.52
C PHE A 57 -0.14 3.00 -4.07
N ILE A 58 -0.08 2.00 -3.19
CA ILE A 58 0.25 2.23 -1.77
C ILE A 58 1.69 2.70 -1.59
N GLU A 59 2.65 2.11 -2.30
CA GLU A 59 4.03 2.57 -2.25
C GLU A 59 4.15 4.02 -2.75
N GLY A 60 3.38 4.40 -3.78
CA GLY A 60 3.29 5.78 -4.24
C GLY A 60 2.69 6.76 -3.23
N ARG A 61 1.75 6.32 -2.37
CA ARG A 61 1.22 7.13 -1.26
C ARG A 61 2.20 7.28 -0.09
N ILE A 62 3.10 6.31 0.11
CA ILE A 62 4.05 6.31 1.22
C ILE A 62 5.32 7.13 0.91
N ALA A 63 5.69 7.24 -0.37
CA ALA A 63 6.95 7.81 -0.86
C ALA A 63 7.11 9.32 -0.62
#